data_AF-A0A661X9W0-F1
#
_entry.id   AF-A0A661X9W0-F1
#
_cell.length_a   1.000
_cell.length_b   1.000
_cell.length_c   1.000
_cell.angle_alpha   90.00
_cell.angle_beta   90.00
_cell.angle_gamma   90.00
#
_symmetry.space_group_name_H-M   'P 1'
#
loop_
_entity.id
_entity.type
_entity.pdbx_description
1 polymer ?
#
loop_
_entity_poly.entity_id
_entity_poly.type
_entity_poly.pdbx_seq_one_letter_code
_entity_poly.pdbx_strand_id
1 'polypeptide(L)'
;MGEVSGINDIIRRIETLDANIELDAQTLPLVHDLIGFIKDIIPLMLEINAFMRDGSQKIPSASNNLQFVSKTTEMATHEILDQLELVTQKVNEIKEELNKEGNSEKILKHIESLEKKTSDIFLSFQFQDITNQQLEYVNRILQAIYQKFIELFDTSLKVRARTLFGQDLILAIEKELQKRNGENALQKFNNVTTDIVRHNGVSQEAIDKYFTEK
;
A
#
# COMPACT_ATOMS: atom_id res chain seq x y z
N MET A 1 -23.61 2.13 -39.44
CA MET A 1 -23.20 2.45 -38.06
C MET A 1 -21.84 1.80 -37.87
N GLY A 2 -20.76 2.59 -37.96
CA GLY A 2 -19.40 2.06 -37.97
C GLY A 2 -18.99 1.58 -36.58
N GLU A 3 -18.61 0.32 -36.49
CA GLU A 3 -17.99 -0.26 -35.30
C GLU A 3 -16.79 0.58 -34.88
N VAL A 4 -16.64 0.78 -33.57
CA VAL A 4 -15.51 1.51 -33.01
C VAL A 4 -14.25 0.70 -33.30
N SER A 5 -13.49 1.16 -34.29
CA SER A 5 -12.17 0.70 -34.66
C SER A 5 -11.26 0.62 -33.43
N GLY A 6 -10.67 -0.55 -33.19
CA GLY A 6 -9.75 -0.75 -32.05
C GLY A 6 -8.47 0.07 -32.18
N ILE A 7 -7.63 0.09 -31.13
CA ILE A 7 -6.35 0.84 -31.13
C ILE A 7 -5.46 0.47 -32.33
N ASN A 8 -5.55 -0.78 -32.78
CA ASN A 8 -4.83 -1.30 -33.94
C ASN A 8 -5.25 -0.61 -35.25
N ASP A 9 -6.50 -0.19 -35.36
CA ASP A 9 -6.98 0.54 -36.54
C ASP A 9 -6.52 2.00 -36.52
N ILE A 10 -6.39 2.60 -35.32
CA ILE A 10 -5.78 3.92 -35.16
C ILE A 10 -4.30 3.87 -35.54
N ILE A 11 -3.57 2.86 -35.07
CA ILE A 11 -2.16 2.64 -35.44
C ILE A 11 -2.02 2.45 -36.96
N ARG A 12 -2.86 1.60 -37.58
CA ARG A 12 -2.87 1.40 -39.04
C ARG A 12 -3.19 2.67 -39.83
N ARG A 13 -4.11 3.51 -39.35
CA ARG A 13 -4.41 4.81 -39.97
C ARG A 13 -3.21 5.75 -39.88
N ILE A 14 -2.51 5.76 -38.74
CA ILE A 14 -1.29 6.55 -38.55
C ILE A 14 -0.17 6.04 -39.48
N GLU A 15 0.00 4.72 -39.64
CA GLU A 15 0.95 4.12 -40.59
C GLU A 15 0.63 4.44 -42.05
N THR A 16 -0.66 4.41 -42.40
CA THR A 16 -1.13 4.78 -43.73
C THR A 16 -0.88 6.27 -44.00
N LEU A 17 -1.02 7.11 -42.98
CA LEU A 17 -0.76 8.53 -43.08
C LEU A 17 0.74 8.80 -43.23
N ASP A 18 1.59 8.14 -42.44
CA ASP A 18 3.06 8.14 -42.55
C ASP A 18 3.55 7.79 -43.96
N ALA A 19 2.96 6.74 -44.56
CA ALA A 19 3.37 6.22 -45.86
C ALA A 19 2.90 7.05 -47.07
N ASN A 20 1.84 7.85 -46.93
CA ASN A 20 1.21 8.59 -48.04
C ASN A 20 1.37 10.12 -47.91
N ILE A 21 2.19 10.58 -46.99
CA ILE A 21 2.49 11.99 -46.82
C ILE A 21 3.40 12.47 -47.96
N GLU A 22 2.91 13.46 -48.71
CA GLU A 22 3.72 14.26 -49.64
C GLU A 22 4.00 15.61 -48.98
N LEU A 23 5.24 15.77 -48.49
CA LEU A 23 5.72 16.98 -47.85
C LEU A 23 7.06 17.38 -48.43
N ASP A 24 7.44 18.65 -48.25
CA ASP A 24 8.76 19.10 -48.66
C ASP A 24 9.86 18.46 -47.80
N ALA A 25 11.10 18.54 -48.28
CA ALA A 25 12.25 17.91 -47.62
C ALA A 25 12.56 18.45 -46.21
N GLN A 26 12.00 19.62 -45.83
CA GLN A 26 12.20 20.22 -44.51
C GLN A 26 11.11 19.81 -43.51
N THR A 27 9.89 19.60 -43.98
CA THR A 27 8.71 19.26 -43.16
C THR A 27 8.52 17.76 -43.00
N LEU A 28 8.98 16.95 -43.98
CA LEU A 28 8.87 15.49 -43.93
C LEU A 28 9.53 14.84 -42.69
N PRO A 29 10.77 15.20 -42.28
CA PRO A 29 11.39 14.61 -41.09
C PRO A 29 10.64 14.94 -39.79
N LEU A 30 10.11 16.15 -39.67
CA LEU A 30 9.36 16.59 -38.49
C LEU A 30 8.06 15.80 -38.33
N VAL A 31 7.34 15.57 -39.42
CA VAL A 31 6.08 14.81 -39.37
C VAL A 31 6.34 13.32 -39.11
N HIS A 32 7.42 12.76 -39.66
CA HIS A 32 7.83 11.40 -39.34
C HIS A 32 8.19 11.23 -37.85
N ASP A 33 8.94 12.18 -37.29
CA ASP A 33 9.27 12.20 -35.85
C ASP A 33 8.02 12.33 -34.96
N LEU A 34 7.05 13.15 -35.37
CA LEU A 34 5.76 13.30 -34.68
C LEU A 34 4.95 12.00 -34.72
N ILE A 35 4.89 11.35 -35.87
CA ILE A 35 4.18 10.07 -36.04
C ILE A 35 4.84 8.97 -35.22
N GLY A 36 6.18 8.88 -35.23
CA GLY A 36 6.94 7.96 -34.38
C GLY A 36 6.64 8.18 -32.90
N PHE A 37 6.61 9.44 -32.46
CA PHE A 37 6.27 9.80 -31.09
C PHE A 37 4.83 9.42 -30.70
N ILE A 38 3.84 9.65 -31.57
CA ILE A 38 2.45 9.24 -31.31
C ILE A 38 2.35 7.71 -31.20
N LYS A 39 3.05 6.96 -32.06
CA LYS A 39 3.12 5.49 -32.00
C LYS A 39 3.70 4.99 -30.68
N ASP A 40 4.64 5.71 -30.09
CA ASP A 40 5.27 5.38 -28.82
C ASP A 40 4.42 5.80 -27.59
N ILE A 41 3.68 6.91 -27.65
CA ILE A 41 2.83 7.38 -26.54
C ILE A 41 1.54 6.57 -26.39
N ILE A 42 0.95 6.07 -27.47
CA ILE A 42 -0.32 5.32 -27.41
C ILE A 42 -0.22 4.10 -26.46
N PRO A 43 0.79 3.21 -26.58
CA PRO A 43 0.99 2.10 -25.65
C PRO A 43 1.18 2.56 -24.21
N LEU A 44 2.00 3.59 -23.99
CA LEU A 44 2.25 4.14 -22.64
C LEU A 44 0.96 4.67 -22.00
N MET A 45 0.14 5.39 -22.76
CA MET A 45 -1.15 5.90 -22.29
C MET A 45 -2.12 4.77 -21.92
N LEU A 46 -2.09 3.65 -22.64
CA LEU A 46 -2.87 2.47 -22.29
C LEU A 46 -2.38 1.80 -21.01
N GLU A 47 -1.07 1.63 -20.87
CA GLU A 47 -0.47 1.05 -19.66
C GLU A 47 -0.74 1.92 -18.43
N ILE A 48 -0.57 3.24 -18.54
CA ILE A 48 -0.89 4.20 -17.47
C ILE A 48 -2.37 4.13 -17.12
N ASN A 49 -3.28 4.11 -18.10
CA ASN A 49 -4.71 4.05 -17.83
C ASN A 49 -5.11 2.74 -17.13
N ALA A 50 -4.58 1.61 -17.61
CA ALA A 50 -4.80 0.31 -16.97
C ALA A 50 -4.26 0.29 -15.53
N PHE A 51 -3.04 0.81 -15.33
CA PHE A 51 -2.45 0.92 -14.00
C PHE A 51 -3.21 1.88 -13.09
N MET A 52 -3.62 3.05 -13.55
CA MET A 52 -4.39 4.00 -12.76
C MET A 52 -5.73 3.42 -12.34
N ARG A 53 -6.39 2.65 -13.22
CA ARG A 53 -7.62 1.93 -12.89
C ARG A 53 -7.38 0.87 -11.81
N ASP A 54 -6.35 0.04 -11.97
CA ASP A 54 -6.06 -1.07 -11.06
C ASP A 54 -5.48 -0.56 -9.72
N GLY A 55 -4.59 0.42 -9.75
CA GLY A 55 -4.00 1.10 -8.60
C GLY A 55 -5.04 1.89 -7.81
N SER A 56 -5.99 2.56 -8.48
CA SER A 56 -7.12 3.24 -7.83
C SER A 56 -8.03 2.29 -7.05
N GLN A 57 -7.98 0.98 -7.32
CA GLN A 57 -8.73 -0.02 -6.56
C GLN A 57 -7.87 -0.70 -5.49
N LYS A 58 -6.62 -1.03 -5.82
CA LYS A 58 -5.72 -1.76 -4.92
C LYS A 58 -5.10 -0.90 -3.82
N ILE A 59 -4.83 0.39 -4.06
CA ILE A 59 -4.31 1.29 -3.03
C ILE A 59 -5.33 1.50 -1.90
N PRO A 60 -6.62 1.82 -2.20
CA PRO A 60 -7.62 1.91 -1.14
C PRO A 60 -7.85 0.61 -0.39
N SER A 61 -7.79 -0.55 -1.06
CA SER A 61 -7.96 -1.84 -0.36
C SER A 61 -6.79 -2.15 0.58
N ALA A 62 -5.55 -1.85 0.19
CA ALA A 62 -4.41 -1.93 1.09
C ALA A 62 -4.57 -1.01 2.31
N SER A 63 -5.01 0.24 2.08
CA SER A 63 -5.32 1.19 3.16
C SER A 63 -6.40 0.67 4.11
N ASN A 64 -7.49 0.11 3.58
CA ASN A 64 -8.57 -0.48 4.38
C ASN A 64 -8.07 -1.68 5.21
N ASN A 65 -7.19 -2.50 4.65
CA ASN A 65 -6.62 -3.64 5.37
C ASN A 65 -5.66 -3.20 6.49
N LEU A 66 -4.89 -2.13 6.29
CA LEU A 66 -4.12 -1.51 7.37
C LEU A 66 -5.02 -0.96 8.48
N GLN A 67 -6.13 -0.32 8.12
CA GLN A 67 -7.11 0.14 9.11
C GLN A 67 -7.76 -1.04 9.87
N PHE A 68 -8.05 -2.13 9.16
CA PHE A 68 -8.56 -3.37 9.77
C PHE A 68 -7.54 -3.99 10.74
N VAL A 69 -6.27 -4.03 10.37
CA VAL A 69 -5.17 -4.45 11.24
C VAL A 69 -5.12 -3.59 12.50
N SER A 70 -5.17 -2.27 12.35
CA SER A 70 -5.16 -1.34 13.49
C SER A 70 -6.34 -1.61 14.43
N LYS A 71 -7.56 -1.74 13.88
CA LYS A 71 -8.77 -1.98 14.67
C LYS A 71 -8.75 -3.34 15.36
N THR A 72 -8.35 -4.40 14.64
CA THR A 72 -8.27 -5.76 15.17
C THR A 72 -7.24 -5.83 16.31
N THR A 73 -6.11 -5.15 16.15
CA THR A 73 -5.09 -5.03 17.18
C THR A 73 -5.63 -4.30 18.40
N GLU A 74 -6.27 -3.14 18.22
CA GLU A 74 -6.87 -2.36 19.30
C GLU A 74 -7.91 -3.18 20.09
N MET A 75 -8.86 -3.82 19.40
CA MET A 75 -9.89 -4.63 20.04
C MET A 75 -9.30 -5.81 20.81
N ALA A 76 -8.33 -6.52 20.22
CA ALA A 76 -7.69 -7.64 20.89
C ALA A 76 -6.85 -7.20 22.10
N THR A 77 -6.17 -6.05 22.02
CA THR A 77 -5.44 -5.50 23.17
C THR A 77 -6.36 -5.10 24.32
N HIS A 78 -7.52 -4.52 24.02
CA HIS A 78 -8.53 -4.24 25.04
C HIS A 78 -9.06 -5.53 25.68
N GLU A 79 -9.40 -6.54 24.89
CA GLU A 79 -9.86 -7.82 25.42
C GLU A 79 -8.81 -8.49 26.30
N ILE A 80 -7.52 -8.46 25.91
CA ILE A 80 -6.44 -9.00 26.73
C ILE A 80 -6.31 -8.25 28.06
N LEU A 81 -6.39 -6.91 28.04
CA LEU A 81 -6.33 -6.09 29.26
C LEU A 81 -7.48 -6.40 30.22
N ASP A 82 -8.70 -6.48 29.71
CA ASP A 82 -9.89 -6.78 30.50
C ASP A 82 -9.79 -8.18 31.15
N GLN A 83 -9.32 -9.19 30.39
CA GLN A 83 -9.11 -10.52 30.95
C GLN A 83 -7.97 -10.56 31.98
N LEU A 84 -6.88 -9.81 31.77
CA LEU A 84 -5.76 -9.71 32.73
C LEU A 84 -6.19 -9.05 34.06
N GLU A 85 -7.05 -8.03 34.00
CA GLU A 85 -7.63 -7.43 35.19
C GLU A 85 -8.42 -8.47 36.00
N LEU A 86 -9.25 -9.25 35.31
CA LEU A 86 -10.05 -10.29 35.95
C LEU A 86 -9.20 -11.46 36.49
N VAL A 87 -8.11 -11.82 35.80
CA VAL A 87 -7.12 -12.78 36.33
C VAL A 87 -6.49 -12.23 37.61
N THR A 88 -6.07 -10.96 37.62
CA THR A 88 -5.47 -10.30 38.78
C THR A 88 -6.42 -10.29 39.98
N GLN A 89 -7.70 -9.97 39.75
CA GLN A 89 -8.73 -10.04 40.77
C GLN A 89 -8.86 -11.46 41.35
N LYS A 90 -8.93 -12.49 40.48
CA LYS A 90 -9.06 -13.89 40.91
C LYS A 90 -7.85 -14.37 41.71
N VAL A 91 -6.64 -13.97 41.34
CA VAL A 91 -5.42 -14.27 42.12
C VAL A 91 -5.50 -13.66 43.52
N ASN A 92 -6.00 -12.42 43.65
CA ASN A 92 -6.15 -11.78 44.96
C ASN A 92 -7.22 -12.47 45.82
N GLU A 93 -8.35 -12.86 45.23
CA GLU A 93 -9.39 -13.65 45.91
C GLU A 93 -8.83 -14.99 46.45
N ILE A 94 -8.00 -15.68 45.66
CA ILE A 94 -7.32 -16.91 46.09
C ILE A 94 -6.37 -16.63 47.27
N LYS A 95 -5.57 -15.56 47.22
CA LYS A 95 -4.67 -15.18 48.32
C LYS A 95 -5.44 -14.90 49.62
N GLU A 96 -6.57 -14.22 49.54
CA GLU A 96 -7.40 -13.92 50.70
C GLU A 96 -8.04 -15.18 51.32
N GLU A 97 -8.54 -16.10 50.49
CA GLU A 97 -9.15 -17.36 50.95
C GLU A 97 -8.09 -18.31 51.55
N LEU A 98 -6.85 -18.30 51.05
CA LEU A 98 -5.73 -19.06 51.65
C LEU A 98 -5.34 -18.53 53.04
N ASN A 99 -5.44 -17.22 53.28
CA ASN A 99 -5.08 -16.59 54.56
C ASN A 99 -6.12 -16.79 55.68
N LYS A 100 -7.33 -17.27 55.36
CA LYS A 100 -8.48 -17.34 56.30
C LYS A 100 -8.81 -18.76 56.82
N GLU A 101 -7.85 -19.69 56.82
CA GLU A 101 -8.06 -21.14 57.07
C GLU A 101 -8.99 -21.76 56.00
N GLY A 102 -8.36 -22.19 54.91
CA GLY A 102 -8.98 -22.30 53.58
C GLY A 102 -10.08 -23.36 53.39
N ASN A 103 -11.15 -22.93 52.73
CA ASN A 103 -12.10 -23.82 52.09
C ASN A 103 -11.55 -24.25 50.71
N SER A 104 -10.92 -25.44 50.66
CA SER A 104 -10.29 -25.98 49.45
C SER A 104 -11.21 -26.01 48.23
N GLU A 105 -12.52 -26.15 48.42
CA GLU A 105 -13.49 -26.16 47.32
C GLU A 105 -13.66 -24.79 46.65
N LYS A 106 -13.61 -23.70 47.43
CA LYS A 106 -13.68 -22.34 46.86
C LYS A 106 -12.42 -22.02 46.08
N ILE A 107 -11.25 -22.36 46.63
CA ILE A 107 -9.96 -22.16 45.96
C ILE A 107 -9.94 -22.90 44.62
N LEU A 108 -10.45 -24.14 44.57
CA LEU A 108 -10.57 -24.91 43.33
C LEU A 108 -11.40 -24.17 42.27
N LYS A 109 -12.56 -23.62 42.65
CA LYS A 109 -13.43 -22.85 41.74
C LYS A 109 -12.75 -21.58 41.20
N HIS A 110 -11.97 -20.87 42.02
CA HIS A 110 -11.22 -19.72 41.55
C HIS A 110 -10.10 -20.12 40.58
N ILE A 111 -9.43 -21.26 40.81
CA ILE A 111 -8.40 -21.80 39.91
C ILE A 111 -9.00 -22.22 38.57
N GLU A 112 -10.12 -22.94 38.56
CA GLU A 112 -10.84 -23.31 37.33
C GLU A 112 -11.28 -22.07 36.54
N SER A 113 -11.78 -21.03 37.23
CA SER A 113 -12.12 -19.76 36.58
C SER A 113 -10.90 -19.05 36.01
N LEU A 114 -9.72 -19.20 36.63
CA LEU A 114 -8.48 -18.56 36.18
C LEU A 114 -7.92 -19.30 34.96
N GLU A 115 -7.95 -20.63 34.95
CA GLU A 115 -7.59 -21.46 33.79
C GLU A 115 -8.43 -21.10 32.55
N LYS A 116 -9.75 -20.92 32.74
CA LYS A 116 -10.64 -20.46 31.67
C LYS A 116 -10.22 -19.09 31.14
N LYS A 117 -9.95 -18.12 32.01
CA LYS A 117 -9.54 -16.76 31.60
C LYS A 117 -8.18 -16.73 30.90
N THR A 118 -7.24 -17.55 31.35
CA THR A 118 -5.95 -17.71 30.66
C THR A 118 -6.15 -18.31 29.27
N SER A 119 -7.10 -19.24 29.12
CA SER A 119 -7.48 -19.79 27.82
C SER A 119 -8.11 -18.73 26.91
N ASP A 120 -8.98 -17.87 27.46
CA ASP A 120 -9.60 -16.76 26.72
C ASP A 120 -8.53 -15.73 26.27
N ILE A 121 -7.55 -15.39 27.12
CA ILE A 121 -6.39 -14.55 26.74
C ILE A 121 -5.61 -15.20 25.59
N PHE A 122 -5.36 -16.51 25.67
CA PHE A 122 -4.64 -17.25 24.64
C PHE A 122 -5.37 -17.21 23.28
N LEU A 123 -6.70 -17.34 23.30
CA LEU A 123 -7.52 -17.18 22.10
C LEU A 123 -7.45 -15.75 21.56
N SER A 124 -7.51 -14.75 22.44
CA SER A 124 -7.41 -13.35 22.03
C SER A 124 -6.11 -13.07 21.27
N PHE A 125 -4.97 -13.64 21.69
CA PHE A 125 -3.68 -13.50 21.00
C PHE A 125 -3.66 -13.98 19.54
N GLN A 126 -4.63 -14.78 19.08
CA GLN A 126 -4.74 -15.20 17.68
C GLN A 126 -4.90 -14.03 16.70
N PHE A 127 -5.28 -12.83 17.19
CA PHE A 127 -5.28 -11.61 16.39
C PHE A 127 -3.94 -11.35 15.68
N GLN A 128 -2.82 -11.81 16.25
CA GLN A 128 -1.49 -11.64 15.67
C GLN A 128 -1.34 -12.35 14.32
N ASP A 129 -1.88 -13.57 14.19
CA ASP A 129 -1.85 -14.33 12.93
C ASP A 129 -2.69 -13.64 11.86
N ILE A 130 -3.91 -13.22 12.22
CA ILE A 130 -4.80 -12.44 11.34
C ILE A 130 -4.12 -11.16 10.89
N THR A 131 -3.51 -10.42 11.83
CA THR A 131 -2.78 -9.19 11.54
C THR A 131 -1.61 -9.44 10.59
N ASN A 132 -0.81 -10.48 10.83
CA ASN A 132 0.31 -10.84 9.95
C ASN A 132 -0.16 -11.16 8.53
N GLN A 133 -1.23 -11.94 8.37
CA GLN A 133 -1.79 -12.26 7.06
C GLN A 133 -2.25 -11.00 6.31
N GLN A 134 -2.88 -10.07 7.02
CA GLN A 134 -3.33 -8.81 6.43
C GLN A 134 -2.15 -7.89 6.04
N LEU A 135 -1.11 -7.81 6.87
CA LEU A 135 0.11 -7.06 6.55
C LEU A 135 0.86 -7.67 5.37
N GLU A 136 0.94 -9.00 5.29
CA GLU A 136 1.53 -9.69 4.14
C GLU A 136 0.76 -9.38 2.84
N TYR A 137 -0.57 -9.42 2.90
CA TYR A 137 -1.41 -9.05 1.76
C TYR A 137 -1.20 -7.59 1.32
N VAL A 138 -1.15 -6.65 2.26
CA VAL A 138 -0.83 -5.24 1.98
C VAL A 138 0.54 -5.11 1.33
N ASN A 139 1.55 -5.80 1.86
CA ASN A 139 2.90 -5.78 1.31
C ASN A 139 2.93 -6.29 -0.15
N ARG A 140 2.24 -7.39 -0.44
CA ARG A 140 2.11 -7.91 -1.81
C ARG A 140 1.45 -6.91 -2.76
N ILE A 141 0.42 -6.19 -2.31
CA ILE A 141 -0.20 -5.12 -3.10
C ILE A 141 0.81 -4.01 -3.39
N LEU A 142 1.50 -3.51 -2.36
CA LEU A 142 2.45 -2.42 -2.50
C LEU A 142 3.62 -2.80 -3.41
N GLN A 143 4.13 -4.03 -3.30
CA GLN A 143 5.16 -4.56 -4.20
C GLN A 143 4.67 -4.62 -5.65
N ALA A 144 3.45 -5.10 -5.90
CA ALA A 144 2.88 -5.16 -7.24
C ALA A 144 2.69 -3.76 -7.85
N ILE A 145 2.26 -2.80 -7.03
CA ILE A 145 2.12 -1.39 -7.44
C ILE A 145 3.48 -0.79 -7.76
N TYR A 146 4.47 -0.98 -6.88
CA TYR A 146 5.83 -0.48 -7.06
C TYR A 146 6.47 -1.01 -8.34
N GLN A 147 6.36 -2.32 -8.58
CA GLN A 147 6.88 -2.95 -9.80
C GLN A 147 6.23 -2.35 -11.06
N LYS A 148 4.91 -2.12 -11.03
CA LYS A 148 4.20 -1.47 -12.12
C LYS A 148 4.63 -0.01 -12.33
N PHE A 149 4.92 0.73 -11.26
CA PHE A 149 5.48 2.08 -11.37
C PHE A 149 6.85 2.08 -12.04
N ILE A 150 7.74 1.14 -11.70
CA ILE A 150 9.05 1.01 -12.36
C ILE A 150 8.85 0.73 -13.85
N GLU A 151 8.00 -0.24 -14.20
CA GLU A 151 7.72 -0.58 -15.60
C GLU A 151 7.21 0.64 -16.39
N LEU A 152 6.24 1.39 -15.85
CA LEU A 152 5.72 2.60 -16.49
C LEU A 152 6.78 3.70 -16.63
N PHE A 153 7.62 3.87 -15.61
CA PHE A 153 8.68 4.87 -15.62
C PHE A 153 9.73 4.52 -16.67
N ASP A 154 10.14 3.26 -16.76
CA ASP A 154 11.06 2.77 -17.78
C ASP A 154 10.47 2.90 -19.19
N THR A 155 9.18 2.59 -19.38
CA THR A 155 8.48 2.79 -20.66
C THR A 155 8.45 4.29 -21.01
N SER A 156 8.13 5.17 -20.07
CA SER A 156 8.14 6.63 -20.27
C SER A 156 9.53 7.15 -20.67
N LEU A 157 10.59 6.68 -20.01
CA LEU A 157 11.98 7.03 -20.37
C LEU A 157 12.36 6.54 -21.77
N LYS A 158 11.88 5.37 -22.20
CA LYS A 158 12.10 4.86 -23.56
C LYS A 158 11.39 5.71 -24.61
N VAL A 159 10.17 6.18 -24.35
CA VAL A 159 9.46 7.13 -25.23
C VAL A 159 10.25 8.44 -25.36
N ARG A 160 10.85 8.92 -24.25
CA ARG A 160 11.71 10.12 -24.26
C ARG A 160 12.93 9.97 -25.16
N ALA A 161 13.49 8.77 -25.32
CA ALA A 161 14.77 8.57 -26.00
C ALA A 161 14.68 8.34 -27.52
N ARG A 162 13.48 8.15 -28.08
CA ARG A 162 13.30 7.66 -29.46
C ARG A 162 13.17 8.72 -30.55
N THR A 163 12.66 9.91 -30.25
CA THR A 163 12.49 10.98 -31.26
C THR A 163 13.01 12.32 -30.75
N LEU A 164 13.58 13.14 -31.65
CA LEU A 164 14.03 14.50 -31.34
C LEU A 164 12.86 15.38 -30.89
N PHE A 165 11.74 15.31 -31.62
CA PHE A 165 10.49 15.96 -31.25
C PHE A 165 10.00 15.55 -29.85
N GLY A 166 10.06 14.25 -29.51
CA GLY A 166 9.65 13.73 -28.22
C GLY A 166 10.52 14.24 -27.07
N GLN A 167 11.83 14.36 -27.28
CA GLN A 167 12.74 14.97 -26.30
C GLN A 167 12.37 16.43 -26.04
N ASP A 168 12.22 17.23 -27.10
CA ASP A 168 11.91 18.66 -27.00
C ASP A 168 10.56 18.91 -26.34
N LEU A 169 9.54 18.14 -26.70
CA LEU A 169 8.20 18.25 -26.11
C LEU A 169 8.21 17.88 -24.62
N ILE A 170 8.89 16.80 -24.23
CA ILE A 170 8.99 16.38 -22.82
C ILE A 170 9.77 17.42 -22.01
N LEU A 171 10.88 17.96 -22.52
CA LEU A 171 11.62 19.03 -21.87
C LEU A 171 10.77 20.30 -21.69
N ALA A 172 9.96 20.64 -22.69
CA ALA A 172 9.02 21.76 -22.59
C ALA A 172 7.93 21.51 -21.53
N ILE A 173 7.37 20.29 -21.48
CA ILE A 173 6.41 19.88 -20.45
C ILE A 173 7.05 19.90 -19.05
N GLU A 174 8.25 19.37 -18.88
CA GLU A 174 8.99 19.38 -17.61
C GLU A 174 9.25 20.81 -17.13
N LYS A 175 9.68 21.70 -18.02
CA LYS A 175 9.89 23.12 -17.71
C LYS A 175 8.58 23.82 -17.30
N GLU A 176 7.48 23.52 -17.98
CA GLU A 176 6.16 24.06 -17.63
C GLU A 176 5.62 23.45 -16.32
N LEU A 177 5.87 22.17 -16.07
CA LEU A 177 5.55 21.51 -14.80
C LEU A 177 6.36 22.08 -13.65
N GLN A 178 7.66 22.32 -13.80
CA GLN A 178 8.47 22.97 -12.77
C GLN A 178 7.99 24.40 -12.48
N LYS A 179 7.56 25.13 -13.52
CA LYS A 179 6.96 26.46 -13.39
C LYS A 179 5.60 26.44 -12.68
N ARG A 180 4.77 25.41 -12.93
CA ARG A 180 3.47 25.21 -12.26
C ARG A 180 3.59 24.63 -10.84
N ASN A 181 4.57 23.76 -10.62
CA ASN A 181 4.83 23.06 -9.36
C ASN A 181 5.76 23.85 -8.43
N GLY A 182 5.93 25.16 -8.62
CA GLY A 182 6.69 26.02 -7.72
C GLY A 182 6.40 25.67 -6.26
N GLU A 183 7.34 24.93 -5.66
CA GLU A 183 7.49 24.45 -4.29
C GLU A 183 6.30 23.72 -3.60
N ASN A 184 5.05 23.86 -4.06
CA ASN A 184 3.87 23.50 -3.27
C ASN A 184 3.46 22.02 -3.33
N ALA A 185 3.66 21.31 -4.44
CA ALA A 185 3.14 19.94 -4.57
C ALA A 185 3.98 18.91 -3.76
N LEU A 186 5.31 19.02 -3.85
CA LEU A 186 6.24 18.18 -3.08
C LEU A 186 6.20 18.52 -1.58
N GLN A 187 6.13 19.80 -1.21
CA GLN A 187 5.91 20.18 0.19
C GLN A 187 4.56 19.69 0.71
N LYS A 188 3.47 19.77 -0.06
CA LYS A 188 2.16 19.26 0.35
C LYS A 188 2.16 17.74 0.55
N PHE A 189 2.85 16.98 -0.31
CA PHE A 189 3.03 15.53 -0.13
C PHE A 189 3.86 15.21 1.12
N ASN A 190 4.99 15.91 1.29
CA ASN A 190 5.86 15.74 2.45
C ASN A 190 5.12 16.10 3.75
N ASN A 191 4.41 17.23 3.81
CA ASN A 191 3.65 17.66 4.98
C ASN A 191 2.54 16.68 5.39
N VAL A 192 1.94 15.97 4.42
CA VAL A 192 0.90 14.95 4.70
C VAL A 192 1.52 13.63 5.18
N THR A 193 2.79 13.38 4.87
CA THR A 193 3.49 12.12 5.21
C THR A 193 4.47 12.25 6.37
N THR A 194 4.81 13.48 6.80
CA THR A 194 5.77 13.76 7.88
C THR A 194 5.34 13.32 9.28
N ASP A 195 4.05 13.04 9.52
CA ASP A 195 3.51 12.93 10.89
C ASP A 195 2.94 11.54 11.26
N ILE A 196 3.37 10.45 10.61
CA ILE A 196 2.78 9.11 10.86
C ILE A 196 3.72 8.18 11.66
N VAL A 197 5.02 8.47 11.71
CA VAL A 197 5.95 7.67 12.55
C VAL A 197 6.09 8.35 13.90
N ARG A 198 5.33 7.88 14.90
CA ARG A 198 5.75 8.05 16.30
C ARG A 198 7.17 7.50 16.40
N HIS A 199 8.14 8.38 16.65
CA HIS A 199 9.55 8.07 16.88
C HIS A 199 9.82 7.27 18.17
N ASN A 200 8.90 6.39 18.58
CA ASN A 200 9.11 5.44 19.66
C ASN A 200 9.02 4.04 19.07
N GLY A 201 10.07 3.66 18.35
CA GLY A 201 10.32 2.28 17.99
C GLY A 201 10.54 1.48 19.27
N VAL A 202 9.47 0.85 19.76
CA VAL A 202 9.66 -0.33 20.60
C VAL A 202 10.22 -1.38 19.65
N SER A 203 11.54 -1.60 19.70
CA SER A 203 12.17 -2.60 18.85
C SER A 203 11.65 -3.99 19.23
N GLN A 204 11.62 -4.91 18.28
CA GLN A 204 11.29 -6.32 18.56
C GLN A 204 12.19 -6.87 19.69
N GLU A 205 13.45 -6.46 19.77
CA GLU A 205 14.36 -6.77 20.88
C GLU A 205 13.88 -6.21 22.23
N ALA A 206 13.28 -5.02 22.26
CA ALA A 206 12.70 -4.45 23.47
C ALA A 206 11.44 -5.20 23.91
N ILE A 207 10.63 -5.71 22.96
CA ILE A 207 9.46 -6.57 23.24
C ILE A 207 9.94 -7.94 23.73
N ASP A 208 10.88 -8.57 23.05
CA ASP A 208 11.39 -9.90 23.35
C ASP A 208 12.04 -9.93 24.76
N LYS A 209 12.70 -8.84 25.17
CA LYS A 209 13.27 -8.69 26.52
C LYS A 209 12.24 -8.83 27.64
N TYR A 210 10.98 -8.45 27.42
CA TYR A 210 9.89 -8.65 28.38
C TYR A 210 9.41 -10.11 28.49
N PHE A 211 9.68 -10.95 27.48
CA PHE A 211 9.27 -12.36 27.45
C PHE A 211 10.42 -13.33 27.77
N THR A 212 11.68 -12.88 27.74
CA THR A 212 12.85 -13.71 28.06
C THR A 212 13.37 -13.60 29.49
N GLU A 213 12.88 -12.66 30.31
CA GLU A 213 13.17 -12.66 31.76
C GLU A 213 12.22 -13.63 32.48
N LYS A 214 12.52 -14.93 32.37
CA LYS A 214 12.15 -15.97 33.34
C LYS A 214 13.37 -16.79 33.71
#